data_AF-A0A7V9C565-F1
#
_entry.id   AF-A0A7V9C565-F1
#
_cell.length_a   1.000
_cell.length_b   1.000
_cell.length_c   1.000
_cell.angle_alpha   90.00
_cell.angle_beta   90.00
_cell.angle_gamma   90.00
#
_symmetry.space_group_name_H-M   'P 1'
#
loop_
_entity.id
_entity.type
_entity.pdbx_description
1 polymer ?
#
loop_
_entity_poly.entity_id
_entity_poly.type
_entity_poly.pdbx_seq_one_letter_code
_entity_poly.pdbx_strand_id
1 'polypeptide(L)'
;MFAKLSKFFFLIALICGVSECLNAQTDAGKRPTLDGREDKNDEVRTVKGMLAKQRAIQDKKDHQELLKRGEQAAALSEQLENAFEQKNELSLQDRQKLDSLEKIVTKIRRELGGDDDGEEAVYEGDKKPSTAREAFNILKTTTVKLFDELKKTTRFSISVIAIQNSNSVLRLVKFLRLRS
;
A
#
# COMPACT_ATOMS: atom_id res chain seq x y z
N MET A 1 35.40 -29.41 29.38
CA MET A 1 35.49 -29.11 27.93
C MET A 1 35.42 -27.61 27.72
N PHE A 2 36.54 -26.91 27.89
CA PHE A 2 36.66 -25.47 27.67
C PHE A 2 37.91 -25.26 26.82
N ALA A 3 37.74 -25.12 25.51
CA ALA A 3 38.73 -24.55 24.59
C ALA A 3 38.21 -24.72 23.15
N LYS A 4 37.51 -23.72 22.62
CA LYS A 4 37.36 -23.47 21.17
C LYS A 4 36.61 -22.15 20.88
N LEU A 5 36.86 -21.12 21.69
CA LEU A 5 36.21 -19.82 21.53
C LEU A 5 37.20 -18.69 21.84
N SER A 6 38.28 -18.54 21.05
CA SER A 6 39.21 -17.41 21.25
C SER A 6 40.22 -17.10 20.13
N LYS A 7 40.14 -17.67 18.91
CA LYS A 7 41.21 -17.48 17.91
C LYS A 7 40.78 -17.10 16.49
N PHE A 8 39.54 -16.71 16.28
CA PHE A 8 39.08 -16.23 14.96
C PHE A 8 38.93 -14.72 14.86
N PHE A 9 39.29 -13.98 15.91
CA PHE A 9 39.07 -12.53 16.01
C PHE A 9 40.31 -11.66 15.74
N PHE A 10 41.41 -12.22 15.21
CA PHE A 10 42.68 -11.48 15.11
C PHE A 10 43.55 -11.82 13.89
N LEU A 11 42.95 -12.21 12.77
CA LEU A 11 43.70 -12.40 11.52
C LEU A 11 42.80 -12.14 10.31
N ILE A 12 42.70 -10.87 9.91
CA ILE A 12 42.53 -10.27 8.56
C ILE A 12 42.13 -8.79 8.79
N ALA A 13 42.89 -8.13 9.66
CA ALA A 13 43.00 -6.67 9.73
C ALA A 13 44.39 -6.33 9.18
N LEU A 14 44.62 -6.64 7.89
CA LEU A 14 45.86 -6.28 7.18
C LEU A 14 45.73 -6.45 5.66
N ILE A 15 44.71 -5.83 5.05
CA ILE A 15 44.75 -5.51 3.61
C ILE A 15 44.42 -4.02 3.48
N CYS A 16 45.48 -3.23 3.65
CA CYS A 16 45.55 -1.82 3.28
C CYS A 16 45.60 -1.67 1.75
N GLY A 17 45.15 -0.50 1.27
CA GLY A 17 45.37 0.03 -0.08
C GLY A 17 44.04 0.22 -0.81
N VAL A 18 43.39 1.39 -0.76
CA VAL A 18 43.72 2.65 -1.47
C VAL A 18 43.88 2.43 -2.98
N SER A 19 43.13 3.25 -3.75
CA SER A 19 43.07 3.35 -5.22
C SER A 19 41.92 2.51 -5.83
N GLU A 20 40.96 3.03 -6.58
CA GLU A 20 40.93 4.21 -7.46
C GLU A 20 39.50 4.81 -7.53
N CYS A 21 39.36 6.10 -7.20
CA CYS A 21 38.26 6.91 -7.74
C CYS A 21 38.72 7.47 -9.08
N LEU A 22 38.43 6.78 -10.18
CA LEU A 22 38.61 7.29 -11.53
C LEU A 22 37.29 7.16 -12.30
N ASN A 23 36.40 8.13 -12.09
CA ASN A 23 35.47 8.55 -13.12
C ASN A 23 35.92 9.91 -13.62
N ALA A 24 37.03 9.91 -14.36
CA ALA A 24 37.38 11.00 -15.25
C ALA A 24 36.47 10.91 -16.48
N GLN A 25 35.28 11.51 -16.41
CA GLN A 25 34.56 11.83 -17.63
C GLN A 25 35.28 13.01 -18.28
N THR A 26 36.05 12.67 -19.31
CA THR A 26 36.65 13.62 -20.25
C THR A 26 35.53 14.27 -21.07
N ASP A 27 35.01 15.41 -20.62
CA ASP A 27 34.28 16.34 -21.49
C ASP A 27 35.30 17.28 -22.14
N ALA A 28 35.97 16.77 -23.17
CA ALA A 28 36.83 17.56 -24.04
C ALA A 28 35.94 18.39 -24.98
N GLY A 29 35.46 19.54 -24.50
CA GLY A 29 34.58 20.34 -25.34
C GLY A 29 33.99 21.64 -24.79
N LYS A 30 34.55 22.29 -23.76
CA LYS A 30 34.09 23.64 -23.36
C LYS A 30 35.23 24.65 -23.31
N ARG A 31 35.29 25.47 -24.36
CA ARG A 31 36.04 26.74 -24.38
C ARG A 31 35.56 27.60 -23.19
N PRO A 32 36.45 28.24 -22.41
CA PRO A 32 36.02 29.16 -21.38
C PRO A 32 35.54 30.45 -22.07
N THR A 33 34.24 30.57 -22.31
CA THR A 33 33.63 31.86 -22.60
C THR A 33 33.61 32.67 -21.32
N LEU A 34 34.27 33.83 -21.37
CA LEU A 34 34.52 34.78 -20.29
C LEU A 34 33.26 35.56 -19.88
N ASP A 35 32.11 34.89 -19.76
CA ASP A 35 30.88 35.47 -19.23
C ASP A 35 30.35 34.54 -18.12
N GLY A 36 30.69 34.87 -16.88
CA GLY A 36 30.37 34.14 -15.66
C GLY A 36 28.89 34.27 -15.25
N ARG A 37 27.97 34.09 -16.19
CA ARG A 37 26.57 33.81 -15.90
C ARG A 37 26.35 32.31 -16.11
N GLU A 38 26.68 31.51 -15.10
CA GLU A 38 26.06 30.20 -14.97
C GLU A 38 24.55 30.42 -15.02
N ASP A 39 23.91 29.81 -16.03
CA ASP A 39 22.49 29.95 -16.26
C ASP A 39 21.73 29.25 -15.13
N LYS A 40 21.51 29.97 -14.03
CA LYS A 40 20.74 29.51 -12.86
C LYS A 40 19.36 29.00 -13.26
N ASN A 41 18.83 29.36 -14.43
CA ASN A 41 17.57 28.82 -14.91
C ASN A 41 17.68 27.35 -15.35
N ASP A 42 18.81 26.92 -15.91
CA ASP A 42 18.98 25.55 -16.40
C ASP A 42 19.16 24.55 -15.26
N GLU A 43 19.85 24.93 -14.18
CA GLU A 43 19.93 24.13 -12.96
C GLU A 43 18.56 24.01 -12.27
N VAL A 44 17.83 25.11 -12.12
CA VAL A 44 16.47 25.12 -11.54
C VAL A 44 15.49 24.30 -12.37
N ARG A 45 15.59 24.32 -13.70
CA ARG A 45 14.80 23.48 -14.62
C ARG A 45 15.14 22.00 -14.43
N THR A 46 16.41 21.67 -14.24
CA THR A 46 16.89 20.30 -14.04
C THR A 46 16.38 19.74 -12.70
N VAL A 47 16.46 20.50 -11.61
CA VAL A 47 15.94 20.10 -10.29
C VAL A 47 14.42 19.94 -10.32
N LYS A 48 13.69 20.89 -10.90
CA LYS A 48 12.22 20.78 -11.05
C LYS A 48 11.82 19.56 -11.90
N GLY A 49 12.57 19.28 -12.97
CA GLY A 49 12.37 18.09 -13.81
C GLY A 49 12.60 16.78 -13.05
N MET A 50 13.66 16.70 -12.22
CA MET A 50 13.93 15.55 -11.37
C MET A 50 12.82 15.33 -10.33
N LEU A 51 12.35 16.40 -9.67
CA LEU A 51 11.25 16.31 -8.70
C LEU A 51 9.94 15.85 -9.34
N ALA A 52 9.61 16.38 -10.53
CA ALA A 52 8.44 15.96 -11.27
C ALA A 52 8.51 14.48 -11.67
N LYS A 53 9.69 14.01 -12.12
CA LYS A 53 9.92 12.60 -12.44
C LYS A 53 9.78 11.71 -11.21
N GLN A 54 10.30 12.13 -10.06
CA GLN A 54 10.17 11.39 -8.79
C GLN A 54 8.71 11.28 -8.35
N ARG A 55 7.94 12.37 -8.41
CA ARG A 55 6.50 12.36 -8.10
C ARG A 55 5.74 11.38 -9.01
N ALA A 56 5.97 11.45 -10.32
CA ALA A 56 5.31 10.55 -11.26
C ALA A 56 5.62 9.05 -11.02
N ILE A 57 6.83 8.75 -10.55
CA ILE A 57 7.21 7.39 -10.12
C ILE A 57 6.47 7.00 -8.84
N GLN A 58 6.40 7.91 -7.87
CA GLN A 58 5.72 7.68 -6.61
C GLN A 58 4.22 7.45 -6.83
N ASP A 59 3.54 8.33 -7.56
CA ASP A 59 2.10 8.20 -7.87
C ASP A 59 1.78 6.86 -8.56
N LYS A 60 2.69 6.37 -9.40
CA LYS A 60 2.54 5.05 -10.04
C LYS A 60 2.67 3.91 -9.02
N LYS A 61 3.64 4.00 -8.10
CA LYS A 61 3.83 2.99 -7.05
C LYS A 61 2.65 2.98 -6.10
N ASP A 62 2.18 4.14 -5.67
CA ASP A 62 1.06 4.28 -4.73
C ASP A 62 -0.21 3.68 -5.33
N HIS A 63 -0.51 3.98 -6.60
CA HIS A 63 -1.64 3.37 -7.30
C HIS A 63 -1.51 1.85 -7.44
N GLN A 64 -0.30 1.33 -7.72
CA GLN A 64 -0.07 -0.12 -7.75
C GLN A 64 -0.26 -0.78 -6.38
N GLU A 65 0.17 -0.11 -5.30
CA GLU A 65 -0.03 -0.59 -3.94
C GLU A 65 -1.51 -0.59 -3.57
N LEU A 66 -2.27 0.45 -3.95
CA LEU A 66 -3.73 0.52 -3.77
C LEU A 66 -4.43 -0.68 -4.42
N LEU A 67 -4.07 -1.01 -5.66
CA LEU A 67 -4.63 -2.18 -6.37
C LEU A 67 -4.27 -3.49 -5.66
N LYS A 68 -3.01 -3.63 -5.22
CA LYS A 68 -2.55 -4.81 -4.47
C LYS A 68 -3.29 -4.97 -3.15
N ARG A 69 -3.54 -3.87 -2.42
CA ARG A 69 -4.37 -3.88 -1.21
C ARG A 69 -5.80 -4.35 -1.52
N GLY A 70 -6.39 -3.85 -2.60
CA GLY A 70 -7.73 -4.27 -3.05
C GLY A 70 -7.82 -5.77 -3.34
N GLU A 71 -6.82 -6.31 -4.05
CA GLU A 71 -6.72 -7.75 -4.34
C GLU A 71 -6.58 -8.57 -3.04
N GLN A 72 -5.70 -8.14 -2.13
CA GLN A 72 -5.52 -8.79 -0.82
C GLN A 72 -6.81 -8.77 0.01
N ALA A 73 -7.55 -7.65 0.00
CA ALA A 73 -8.83 -7.55 0.68
C ALA A 73 -9.85 -8.55 0.11
N ALA A 74 -9.96 -8.64 -1.22
CA ALA A 74 -10.86 -9.58 -1.88
C ALA A 74 -10.51 -11.03 -1.51
N ALA A 75 -9.23 -11.42 -1.58
CA ALA A 75 -8.78 -12.75 -1.20
C ALA A 75 -9.05 -13.07 0.29
N LEU A 76 -8.83 -12.11 1.20
CA LEU A 76 -9.15 -12.30 2.62
C LEU A 76 -10.66 -12.47 2.85
N SER A 77 -11.49 -11.69 2.16
CA SER A 77 -12.95 -11.80 2.27
C SER A 77 -13.48 -13.15 1.81
N GLU A 78 -12.88 -13.73 0.76
CA GLU A 78 -13.19 -15.07 0.27
C GLU A 78 -12.74 -16.15 1.25
N GLN A 79 -11.54 -16.02 1.84
CA GLN A 79 -11.08 -16.96 2.86
C GLN A 79 -11.99 -16.95 4.11
N LEU A 80 -12.48 -15.78 4.50
CA LEU A 80 -13.37 -15.62 5.66
C LEU A 80 -14.74 -16.24 5.42
N GLU A 81 -15.33 -16.03 4.25
CA GLU A 81 -16.60 -16.65 3.88
C GLU A 81 -16.45 -18.18 3.83
N ASN A 82 -15.44 -18.70 3.13
CA ASN A 82 -15.17 -20.14 3.08
C ASN A 82 -14.94 -20.76 4.47
N ALA A 83 -14.19 -20.08 5.35
CA ALA A 83 -13.96 -20.56 6.71
C ALA A 83 -15.26 -20.63 7.52
N PHE A 84 -16.13 -19.62 7.36
CA PHE A 84 -17.42 -19.58 8.03
C PHE A 84 -18.41 -20.60 7.46
N GLU A 85 -18.44 -20.83 6.14
CA GLU A 85 -19.31 -21.85 5.52
C GLU A 85 -18.98 -23.26 6.00
N GLN A 86 -17.70 -23.57 6.21
CA GLN A 86 -17.26 -24.89 6.64
C GLN A 86 -17.54 -25.17 8.12
N LYS A 87 -17.38 -24.17 8.99
CA LYS A 87 -17.39 -24.36 10.46
C LYS A 87 -18.58 -23.73 11.16
N ASN A 88 -19.30 -22.83 10.49
CA ASN A 88 -20.32 -21.93 11.06
C ASN A 88 -19.84 -21.09 12.26
N GLU A 89 -18.53 -21.02 12.47
CA GLU A 89 -17.86 -20.32 13.55
C GLU A 89 -16.51 -19.78 13.06
N LEU A 90 -16.02 -18.70 13.68
CA LEU A 90 -14.71 -18.14 13.39
C LEU A 90 -13.67 -18.66 14.36
N SER A 91 -12.59 -19.23 13.82
CA SER A 91 -11.42 -19.53 14.64
C SER A 91 -10.67 -18.24 15.03
N LEU A 92 -9.74 -18.34 15.99
CA LEU A 92 -8.85 -17.23 16.34
C LEU A 92 -8.10 -16.68 15.11
N GLN A 93 -7.67 -17.56 14.21
CA GLN A 93 -6.98 -17.18 12.97
C GLN A 93 -7.92 -16.42 12.03
N ASP A 94 -9.19 -16.82 11.94
CA ASP A 94 -10.18 -16.14 11.08
C ASP A 94 -10.52 -14.76 11.64
N ARG A 95 -10.58 -14.61 12.97
CA ARG A 95 -10.72 -13.28 13.61
C ARG A 95 -9.53 -12.37 13.30
N GLN A 96 -8.30 -12.89 13.30
CA GLN A 96 -7.11 -12.12 12.89
C GLN A 96 -7.14 -11.72 11.41
N LYS A 97 -7.69 -12.58 10.53
CA LYS A 97 -7.91 -12.22 9.12
C LYS A 97 -8.95 -11.11 8.98
N LEU A 98 -10.01 -11.14 9.79
CA LEU A 98 -11.02 -10.08 9.84
C LEU A 98 -10.42 -8.73 10.26
N ASP A 99 -9.56 -8.72 11.28
CA ASP A 99 -8.81 -7.52 11.71
C ASP A 99 -7.85 -7.02 10.61
N SER A 100 -7.23 -7.96 9.88
CA SER A 100 -6.34 -7.63 8.77
C SER A 100 -7.11 -7.00 7.61
N LEU A 101 -8.31 -7.52 7.30
CA LEU A 101 -9.22 -6.95 6.33
C LEU A 101 -9.63 -5.53 6.70
N GLU A 102 -10.01 -5.29 7.97
CA GLU A 102 -10.35 -3.94 8.46
C GLU A 102 -9.20 -2.95 8.24
N LYS A 103 -7.96 -3.34 8.57
CA LYS A 103 -6.78 -2.50 8.40
C LYS A 103 -6.50 -2.18 6.94
N ILE A 104 -6.62 -3.17 6.05
CA ILE A 104 -6.39 -2.98 4.62
C ILE A 104 -7.43 -2.03 4.04
N VAL A 105 -8.71 -2.25 4.35
CA VAL A 105 -9.81 -1.42 3.81
C VAL A 105 -9.78 -0.01 4.38
N THR A 106 -9.39 0.17 5.64
CA THR A 106 -9.17 1.50 6.22
C THR A 106 -8.09 2.27 5.46
N LYS A 107 -6.98 1.61 5.09
CA LYS A 107 -5.94 2.24 4.26
C LYS A 107 -6.44 2.59 2.87
N ILE A 108 -7.15 1.67 2.21
CA ILE A 108 -7.78 1.93 0.89
C ILE A 108 -8.67 3.17 0.97
N ARG A 109 -9.56 3.24 1.97
CA ARG A 109 -10.45 4.39 2.15
C ARG A 109 -9.69 5.71 2.28
N ARG A 110 -8.64 5.73 3.12
CA ARG A 110 -7.81 6.93 3.32
C ARG A 110 -7.06 7.34 2.06
N GLU A 111 -6.51 6.38 1.31
CA GLU A 111 -5.85 6.62 0.03
C GLU A 111 -6.83 7.16 -1.03
N LEU A 112 -8.11 6.80 -0.94
CA LEU A 112 -9.18 7.37 -1.75
C LEU A 112 -9.70 8.73 -1.23
N GLY A 113 -9.14 9.29 -0.15
CA GLY A 113 -9.58 10.56 0.42
C GLY A 113 -10.88 10.48 1.22
N GLY A 114 -11.25 9.30 1.73
CA GLY A 114 -12.32 9.17 2.70
C GLY A 114 -11.83 9.47 4.12
N ASP A 115 -12.54 10.39 4.80
CA ASP A 115 -12.19 10.80 6.15
C ASP A 115 -12.60 9.79 7.22
N ASP A 116 -11.90 9.85 8.37
CA ASP A 116 -12.27 9.11 9.59
C ASP A 116 -13.44 9.80 10.34
N ASP A 117 -13.72 11.06 9.99
CA ASP A 117 -14.62 11.96 10.68
C ASP A 117 -16.07 11.78 10.18
N GLY A 118 -16.70 10.73 10.66
CA GLY A 118 -18.11 10.83 11.08
C GLY A 118 -19.21 10.86 10.02
N GLU A 119 -18.97 10.57 8.75
CA GLU A 119 -20.12 10.26 7.89
C GLU A 119 -20.62 8.84 8.19
N GLU A 120 -21.87 8.77 8.68
CA GLU A 120 -22.67 7.57 8.62
C GLU A 120 -22.88 7.20 7.14
N ALA A 121 -21.89 6.55 6.51
CA ALA A 121 -21.99 5.99 5.17
C ALA A 121 -23.35 5.29 4.98
N VAL A 122 -24.25 5.86 4.19
CA VAL A 122 -25.58 5.30 4.00
C VAL A 122 -25.43 3.84 3.59
N TYR A 123 -26.18 2.92 4.21
CA TYR A 123 -26.30 1.57 3.67
C TYR A 123 -26.86 1.74 2.26
N GLU A 124 -26.03 1.71 1.22
CA GLU A 124 -26.55 1.63 -0.14
C GLU A 124 -27.17 0.24 -0.28
N GLY A 125 -28.48 0.18 -0.04
CA GLY A 125 -29.28 -1.04 -0.04
C GLY A 125 -29.65 -1.54 1.36
N ASP A 126 -30.69 -0.94 1.94
CA ASP A 126 -31.82 -1.50 2.70
C ASP A 126 -31.77 -2.79 3.54
N LYS A 127 -30.66 -3.50 3.73
CA LYS A 127 -30.64 -4.68 4.60
C LYS A 127 -29.37 -4.76 5.43
N LYS A 128 -29.48 -4.30 6.68
CA LYS A 128 -28.62 -4.80 7.76
C LYS A 128 -28.70 -6.33 7.73
N PRO A 129 -27.57 -7.05 7.64
CA PRO A 129 -27.59 -8.50 7.59
C PRO A 129 -28.32 -9.07 8.81
N SER A 130 -29.28 -9.96 8.56
CA SER A 130 -30.10 -10.58 9.60
C SER A 130 -29.34 -11.70 10.31
N THR A 131 -28.39 -12.32 9.62
CA THR A 131 -27.57 -13.45 10.10
C THR A 131 -26.07 -13.22 9.85
N ALA A 132 -25.20 -13.94 10.58
CA ALA A 132 -23.76 -13.88 10.36
C ALA A 132 -23.36 -14.42 8.97
N ARG A 133 -24.05 -15.46 8.47
CA ARG A 133 -23.82 -16.01 7.14
C ARG A 133 -24.10 -14.99 6.04
N GLU A 134 -25.25 -14.31 6.13
CA GLU A 134 -25.60 -13.24 5.20
C GLU A 134 -24.56 -12.11 5.25
N ALA A 135 -24.07 -11.74 6.43
CA ALA A 135 -23.03 -10.74 6.58
C ALA A 135 -21.71 -11.13 5.88
N PHE A 136 -21.27 -12.39 5.94
CA PHE A 136 -20.08 -12.84 5.21
C PHE A 136 -20.26 -12.82 3.69
N ASN A 137 -21.43 -13.22 3.19
CA ASN A 137 -21.73 -13.17 1.75
C ASN A 137 -21.74 -11.73 1.22
N ILE A 138 -22.36 -10.80 1.96
CA ILE A 138 -22.34 -9.38 1.64
C ILE A 138 -20.92 -8.83 1.75
N LEU A 139 -20.16 -9.20 2.79
CA LEU A 139 -18.76 -8.78 2.96
C LEU A 139 -17.91 -9.15 1.75
N LYS A 140 -17.97 -10.40 1.29
CA LYS A 140 -17.27 -10.87 0.08
C LYS A 140 -17.72 -10.09 -1.14
N THR A 141 -19.02 -10.00 -1.38
CA THR A 141 -19.59 -9.33 -2.56
C THR A 141 -19.18 -7.86 -2.62
N THR A 142 -19.29 -7.12 -1.50
CA THR A 142 -18.92 -5.70 -1.45
C THR A 142 -17.42 -5.50 -1.55
N THR A 143 -16.60 -6.41 -1.01
CA THR A 143 -15.14 -6.32 -1.15
C THR A 143 -14.67 -6.60 -2.59
N VAL A 144 -15.32 -7.53 -3.29
CA VAL A 144 -15.08 -7.74 -4.73
C VAL A 144 -15.49 -6.52 -5.54
N LYS A 145 -16.67 -5.93 -5.27
CA LYS A 145 -17.09 -4.67 -5.89
C LYS A 145 -16.11 -3.53 -5.62
N LEU A 146 -15.61 -3.40 -4.39
CA LEU A 146 -14.56 -2.44 -4.05
C LEU A 146 -13.34 -2.63 -4.96
N PHE A 147 -12.83 -3.84 -5.06
CA PHE A 147 -11.66 -4.12 -5.90
C PHE A 147 -11.94 -3.86 -7.39
N ASP A 148 -13.13 -4.21 -7.88
CA ASP A 148 -13.56 -3.93 -9.24
C ASP A 148 -13.61 -2.43 -9.54
N GLU A 149 -14.07 -1.62 -8.59
CA GLU A 149 -14.05 -0.16 -8.71
C GLU A 149 -12.63 0.41 -8.64
N LEU A 150 -11.76 -0.13 -7.78
CA LEU A 150 -10.35 0.29 -7.72
C LEU A 150 -9.65 0.07 -9.06
N LYS A 151 -9.89 -1.04 -9.75
CA LYS A 151 -9.33 -1.33 -11.08
C LYS A 151 -9.75 -0.30 -12.15
N LYS A 152 -10.88 0.38 -11.95
CA LYS A 152 -11.38 1.43 -12.86
C LYS A 152 -10.79 2.80 -12.56
N THR A 153 -10.14 2.97 -11.40
CA THR A 153 -9.47 4.23 -11.04
C THR A 153 -8.14 4.39 -11.76
N THR A 154 -7.73 5.65 -11.93
CA THR A 154 -6.39 6.04 -12.33
C THR A 154 -5.66 6.66 -11.15
N ARG A 155 -4.32 6.80 -11.25
CA ARG A 155 -3.49 7.51 -10.26
C ARG A 155 -3.87 8.98 -10.00
N PHE A 156 -4.80 9.54 -10.79
CA PHE A 156 -5.25 10.94 -10.69
C PHE A 156 -6.75 11.07 -10.42
N SER A 157 -7.45 9.96 -10.16
CA SER A 157 -8.91 9.97 -9.99
C SER A 157 -9.33 9.23 -8.72
N ILE A 158 -10.28 9.80 -7.99
CA ILE A 158 -10.90 9.21 -6.82
C ILE A 158 -12.27 8.65 -7.21
N SER A 159 -12.60 7.43 -6.76
CA SER A 159 -13.92 6.83 -6.96
C SER A 159 -14.78 6.95 -5.71
N VAL A 160 -15.88 7.70 -5.81
CA VAL A 160 -16.89 7.81 -4.75
C VAL A 160 -17.49 6.44 -4.43
N ILE A 161 -17.76 5.63 -5.46
CA ILE A 161 -18.30 4.27 -5.30
C ILE A 161 -17.31 3.39 -4.52
N ALA A 162 -16.00 3.53 -4.79
CA ALA A 162 -14.99 2.81 -4.02
C ALA A 162 -14.93 3.26 -2.54
N ILE A 163 -15.14 4.55 -2.25
CA ILE A 163 -15.25 5.05 -0.87
C ILE A 163 -16.49 4.45 -0.17
N GLN A 164 -17.65 4.46 -0.84
CA GLN A 164 -18.89 3.90 -0.33
C GLN A 164 -18.78 2.39 -0.05
N ASN A 165 -18.19 1.64 -0.99
CA ASN A 165 -17.92 0.21 -0.81
C ASN A 165 -16.94 -0.04 0.34
N SER A 166 -15.89 0.77 0.47
CA SER A 166 -14.94 0.66 1.59
C SER A 166 -15.62 0.88 2.94
N ASN A 167 -16.47 1.90 3.05
CA ASN A 167 -17.25 2.15 4.26
C ASN A 167 -18.22 1.02 4.58
N SER A 168 -18.89 0.47 3.57
CA SER A 168 -19.79 -0.67 3.72
C SER A 168 -19.06 -1.91 4.25
N VAL A 169 -17.86 -2.21 3.72
CA VAL A 169 -17.00 -3.30 4.22
C VAL A 169 -16.63 -3.08 5.68
N LEU A 170 -16.18 -1.87 6.07
CA LEU A 170 -15.81 -1.58 7.46
C LEU A 170 -17.00 -1.78 8.43
N ARG A 171 -18.22 -1.46 8.02
CA ARG A 171 -19.43 -1.71 8.83
C ARG A 171 -19.73 -3.19 8.97
N LEU A 172 -19.60 -3.96 7.90
CA LEU A 172 -19.80 -5.41 7.93
C LEU A 172 -18.78 -6.09 8.84
N VAL A 173 -17.51 -5.67 8.79
CA VAL A 173 -16.47 -6.15 9.71
C VAL A 173 -16.84 -5.84 11.17
N LYS A 174 -17.25 -4.60 11.47
CA LYS A 174 -17.72 -4.22 12.83
C LYS A 174 -18.92 -5.05 13.28
N PHE A 175 -19.89 -5.26 12.39
CA PHE A 175 -21.08 -6.07 12.67
C PHE A 175 -20.71 -7.52 13.00
N LEU A 176 -19.83 -8.12 12.19
CA LEU A 176 -19.34 -9.48 12.41
C LEU A 176 -18.58 -9.59 13.73
N ARG A 177 -17.76 -8.59 14.09
CA ARG A 177 -17.02 -8.59 15.35
C ARG A 177 -17.91 -8.54 16.60
N LEU A 178 -19.06 -7.88 16.52
CA LEU A 178 -20.02 -7.79 17.63
C LEU A 178 -20.86 -9.07 17.80
N ARG A 179 -20.94 -9.92 16.76
CA ARG A 179 -21.84 -11.08 16.72
C ARG A 179 -21.11 -12.43 16.62
N SER A 180 -19.78 -12.45 16.48
CA SER A 180 -18.95 -13.65 16.32
C SER A 180 -18.12 -14.02 17.53
#